data_AF-A0A838D1U1-F1
#
_entry.id   AF-A0A838D1U1-F1
#
_cell.length_a   1.000
_cell.length_b   1.000
_cell.length_c   1.000
_cell.angle_alpha   90.00
_cell.angle_beta   90.00
_cell.angle_gamma   90.00
#
_symmetry.space_group_name_H-M   'P 1'
#
loop_
_entity.id
_entity.type
_entity.pdbx_description
1 polymer ?
#
loop_
_entity_poly.entity_id
_entity_poly.type
_entity_poly.pdbx_seq_one_letter_code
_entity_poly.pdbx_strand_id
1 'polypeptide(L)'
;MPAPRRPQRGRRKARKNIPIGQAHIKTSFNNTIVSLTDREGNVIAWESAGGAGFKGSRKSTPFAAQVTADAAARKGMEQGL
;
A
#
# COMPACT_ATOMS: atom_id res chain seq x y z
N MET A 1 -19.89 -23.56 -11.71
CA MET A 1 -18.47 -23.58 -11.27
C MET A 1 -17.81 -22.25 -11.64
N PRO A 2 -17.30 -21.45 -10.70
CA PRO A 2 -16.57 -20.22 -11.04
C PRO A 2 -15.14 -20.54 -11.54
N ALA A 3 -14.72 -19.89 -12.62
CA ALA A 3 -13.44 -20.13 -13.30
C ALA A 3 -12.20 -19.79 -12.43
N PRO A 4 -11.08 -20.52 -12.59
CA PRO A 4 -9.86 -20.27 -11.82
C PRO A 4 -9.23 -18.91 -12.21
N ARG A 5 -9.00 -18.05 -11.21
CA ARG A 5 -8.38 -16.73 -11.38
C ARG A 5 -6.93 -16.91 -11.82
N ARG A 6 -6.61 -16.44 -13.04
CA ARG A 6 -5.27 -16.49 -13.63
C ARG A 6 -4.27 -15.75 -12.72
N PRO A 7 -3.12 -16.36 -12.35
CA PRO A 7 -2.12 -15.69 -11.52
C PRO A 7 -1.50 -14.55 -12.33
N GLN A 8 -1.86 -13.31 -11.99
CA GLN A 8 -1.24 -12.12 -12.57
C GLN A 8 0.22 -12.11 -12.11
N ARG A 9 1.15 -12.39 -13.02
CA ARG A 9 2.59 -12.29 -12.76
C ARG A 9 2.89 -10.83 -12.37
N GLY A 10 3.04 -10.60 -11.07
CA GLY A 10 3.48 -9.32 -10.54
C GLY A 10 4.83 -8.97 -11.16
N ARG A 11 4.85 -7.89 -11.95
CA ARG A 11 6.08 -7.33 -12.51
C ARG A 11 7.04 -7.10 -11.33
N ARG A 12 8.19 -7.79 -11.31
CA ARG A 12 9.21 -7.62 -10.26
C ARG A 12 9.52 -6.13 -10.16
N LYS A 13 9.19 -5.53 -9.02
CA LYS A 13 9.55 -4.15 -8.72
C LYS A 13 11.07 -4.07 -8.72
N ALA A 14 11.60 -3.37 -9.71
CA ALA A 14 13.02 -3.04 -9.74
C ALA A 14 13.31 -2.24 -8.48
N ARG A 15 14.22 -2.74 -7.65
CA ARG A 15 14.77 -2.01 -6.51
C ARG A 15 15.49 -0.78 -7.07
N LYS A 16 14.80 0.34 -7.07
CA LYS A 16 15.37 1.65 -7.36
C LYS A 16 15.49 2.32 -6.01
N ASN A 17 16.72 2.61 -5.61
CA ASN A 17 16.99 3.40 -4.42
C ASN A 17 16.49 4.82 -4.72
N ILE A 18 15.32 5.19 -4.22
CA ILE A 18 14.65 6.45 -4.53
C ILE A 18 14.78 7.32 -3.29
N PRO A 19 15.75 8.26 -3.25
CA PRO A 19 16.05 9.04 -2.05
C PRO A 19 14.94 10.03 -1.68
N ILE A 20 14.08 10.39 -2.62
CA ILE A 20 12.99 11.35 -2.43
C ILE A 20 11.76 10.85 -3.17
N GLY A 21 10.67 10.64 -2.42
CA GLY A 21 9.36 10.28 -2.97
C GLY A 21 8.22 11.14 -2.44
N GLN A 22 7.00 10.77 -2.79
CA GLN A 22 5.76 11.38 -2.31
C GLN A 22 4.90 10.32 -1.65
N ALA A 23 4.22 10.69 -0.56
CA ALA A 23 3.24 9.84 0.11
C ALA A 23 1.82 10.30 -0.26
N HIS A 24 1.05 9.40 -0.86
CA HIS A 24 -0.33 9.63 -1.25
C HIS A 24 -1.24 8.84 -0.32
N ILE A 25 -2.07 9.55 0.44
CA ILE A 25 -2.98 8.96 1.42
C ILE A 25 -4.41 9.21 0.95
N LYS A 26 -5.12 8.13 0.61
CA LYS A 26 -6.54 8.17 0.29
C LYS A 26 -7.33 7.59 1.45
N THR A 27 -7.99 8.47 2.20
CA THR A 27 -8.87 8.09 3.30
C THR A 27 -10.32 8.26 2.89
N SER A 28 -11.15 7.28 3.21
CA SER A 28 -12.60 7.33 3.03
C SER A 28 -13.27 6.65 4.22
N PHE A 29 -14.57 6.85 4.40
CA PHE A 29 -15.33 6.29 5.54
C PHE A 29 -15.32 4.75 5.64
N ASN A 30 -14.79 4.05 4.64
CA ASN A 30 -14.78 2.59 4.55
C ASN A 30 -13.37 1.99 4.48
N ASN A 31 -12.33 2.80 4.19
CA ASN A 31 -10.97 2.33 3.99
C ASN A 31 -9.95 3.48 3.99
N THR A 32 -8.72 3.15 4.38
CA THR A 32 -7.53 3.99 4.23
C THR A 32 -6.53 3.27 3.33
N ILE A 33 -6.02 3.95 2.32
CA ILE A 33 -5.01 3.44 1.40
C ILE A 33 -3.82 4.40 1.42
N VAL A 34 -2.64 3.87 1.69
CA VAL A 34 -1.38 4.62 1.70
C VAL A 34 -0.52 4.11 0.57
N SER A 35 -0.08 5.00 -0.30
CA SER A 35 0.79 4.69 -1.44
C SER A 35 2.01 5.59 -1.39
N LEU A 36 3.18 4.98 -1.53
CA LEU A 36 4.47 5.66 -1.65
C LEU A 36 4.87 5.64 -3.12
N THR A 37 5.11 6.81 -3.69
CA THR A 37 5.46 6.99 -5.09
C THR A 37 6.79 7.72 -5.25
N ASP A 38 7.44 7.55 -6.37
CA ASP A 38 8.51 8.43 -6.82
C ASP A 38 7.92 9.79 -7.27
N ARG A 39 8.78 10.80 -7.50
CA ARG A 39 8.43 12.07 -8.17
C ARG A 39 7.85 11.86 -9.56
N GLU A 40 8.24 10.78 -10.25
CA GLU A 40 7.68 10.40 -11.56
C GLU A 40 6.28 9.75 -11.46
N GLY A 41 5.75 9.54 -10.24
CA GLY A 41 4.43 8.91 -10.03
C GLY A 41 4.46 7.38 -10.04
N ASN A 42 5.64 6.77 -10.10
CA ASN A 42 5.79 5.32 -10.01
C ASN A 42 5.54 4.83 -8.58
N VAL A 43 4.56 3.94 -8.37
CA VAL A 43 4.23 3.39 -7.04
C VAL A 43 5.29 2.39 -6.59
N ILE A 44 6.01 2.71 -5.52
CA ILE A 44 7.09 1.91 -4.93
C ILE A 44 6.53 0.92 -3.93
N ALA A 45 5.66 1.37 -3.03
CA ALA A 45 4.98 0.53 -2.05
C ALA A 45 3.56 1.07 -1.84
N TRP A 46 2.64 0.19 -1.51
CA TRP A 46 1.30 0.59 -1.12
C TRP A 46 0.72 -0.42 -0.14
N GLU A 47 -0.14 0.08 0.73
CA GLU A 47 -0.91 -0.74 1.63
C GLU A 47 -2.29 -0.14 1.86
N SER A 48 -3.22 -0.95 2.32
CA SER A 48 -4.56 -0.51 2.69
C SER A 48 -4.98 -1.18 4.00
N ALA A 49 -5.97 -0.62 4.68
CA ALA A 49 -6.49 -1.20 5.91
C ALA A 49 -7.00 -2.64 5.70
N GLY A 50 -7.55 -2.94 4.51
CA GLY A 50 -7.90 -4.32 4.14
C GLY A 50 -6.69 -5.25 3.97
N GLY A 51 -5.57 -4.72 3.44
CA GLY A 51 -4.31 -5.45 3.28
C GLY A 51 -3.59 -5.72 4.61
N ALA A 52 -3.73 -4.81 5.58
CA ALA A 52 -3.23 -4.96 6.94
C ALA A 52 -4.07 -5.93 7.80
N GLY A 53 -5.10 -6.56 7.24
CA GLY A 53 -5.92 -7.57 7.92
C GLY A 53 -7.16 -7.03 8.63
N PHE A 54 -7.45 -5.72 8.54
CA PHE A 54 -8.69 -5.17 9.08
C PHE A 54 -9.88 -5.52 8.19
N LYS A 55 -10.98 -5.98 8.82
CA LYS A 55 -12.21 -6.40 8.13
C LYS A 55 -13.42 -5.62 8.65
N GLY A 56 -14.42 -5.43 7.77
CA GLY A 56 -15.67 -4.73 8.09
C GLY A 56 -15.46 -3.28 8.51
N SER A 57 -16.23 -2.84 9.50
CA SER A 57 -16.20 -1.50 10.11
C SER A 57 -14.87 -1.14 10.79
N ARG A 58 -14.00 -2.12 11.08
CA ARG A 58 -12.67 -1.83 11.67
C ARG A 58 -11.72 -1.15 10.68
N LYS A 59 -12.00 -1.21 9.37
CA LYS A 59 -11.15 -0.61 8.32
C LYS A 59 -11.15 0.92 8.30
N SER A 60 -12.18 1.56 8.85
CA SER A 60 -12.34 3.01 8.88
C SER A 60 -11.88 3.66 10.18
N THR A 61 -11.30 2.85 11.08
CA THR A 61 -10.80 3.36 12.36
C THR A 61 -9.46 4.06 12.18
N PRO A 62 -9.16 5.09 13.01
CA PRO A 62 -7.87 5.76 12.98
C PRO A 62 -6.72 4.79 13.32
N PHE A 63 -6.98 3.78 14.16
CA PHE A 63 -6.00 2.75 14.47
C PHE A 63 -5.61 1.93 13.22
N ALA A 64 -6.60 1.52 12.41
CA ALA A 64 -6.31 0.81 11.17
C ALA A 64 -5.52 1.67 10.18
N ALA A 65 -5.80 2.98 10.11
CA ALA A 65 -5.04 3.92 9.29
C ALA A 65 -3.57 3.99 9.72
N GLN A 66 -3.31 4.04 11.03
CA GLN A 66 -1.97 4.13 11.58
C GLN A 66 -1.14 2.87 11.30
N VAL A 67 -1.74 1.69 11.53
CA VAL A 67 -1.10 0.40 11.22
C VAL A 67 -0.82 0.26 9.72
N THR A 68 -1.75 0.70 8.87
CA THR A 68 -1.58 0.68 7.41
C THR A 68 -0.43 1.59 6.98
N ALA A 69 -0.31 2.77 7.59
CA ALA A 69 0.77 3.71 7.29
C ALA A 69 2.14 3.18 7.71
N ASP A 70 2.24 2.57 8.90
CA ASP A 70 3.49 1.94 9.38
C ASP A 70 3.95 0.82 8.45
N ALA A 71 3.02 -0.04 8.04
CA ALA A 71 3.32 -1.17 7.18
C ALA A 71 3.68 -0.72 5.75
N ALA A 72 3.02 0.32 5.22
CA ALA A 72 3.43 0.96 3.96
C ALA A 72 4.83 1.58 4.06
N ALA A 73 5.14 2.25 5.17
CA ALA A 73 6.46 2.86 5.41
C ALA A 73 7.56 1.81 5.48
N ARG A 74 7.36 0.72 6.24
CA ARG A 74 8.30 -0.42 6.29
C ARG A 74 8.59 -0.99 4.91
N LYS A 75 7.55 -1.22 4.11
CA LYS A 75 7.69 -1.68 2.72
C LYS A 75 8.42 -0.68 1.83
N GLY A 76 8.29 0.63 2.09
CA GLY A 76 9.05 1.69 1.45
C GLY A 76 10.54 1.61 1.80
N MET A 77 10.86 1.49 3.09
CA MET A 77 12.24 1.37 3.58
C MET A 77 12.97 0.16 3.01
N GLU A 78 12.31 -1.00 2.89
CA GLU A 78 12.87 -2.20 2.25
C GLU A 78 13.20 -2.01 0.76
N GLN A 79 12.52 -1.06 0.10
CA GLN A 79 12.70 -0.71 -1.30
C GLN A 79 13.72 0.43 -1.50
N GLY A 80 14.23 1.01 -0.42
CA GLY A 80 15.23 2.10 -0.46
C GLY A 80 14.62 3.50 -0.56
N LEU A 81 13.38 3.67 -0.05
CA LEU A 81 12.75 4.97 0.23
C LEU A 81 12.95 5.36 1.71
#